data_AF-A0A2R6E6T9-F1
#
_entry.id   AF-A0A2R6E6T9-F1
#
_cell.length_a   1.000
_cell.length_b   1.000
_cell.length_c   1.000
_cell.angle_alpha   90.00
_cell.angle_beta   90.00
_cell.angle_gamma   90.00
#
_symmetry.space_group_name_H-M   'P 1'
#
loop_
_entity.id
_entity.type
_entity.pdbx_description
1 polymer ?
#
loop_
_entity_poly.entity_id
_entity_poly.type
_entity_poly.pdbx_seq_one_letter_code
_entity_poly.pdbx_strand_id
1 'polypeptide(L)'
;MTEAGVELTGTPNHELHVDGEWTRIDQIESGDTLSLRLDWIDATNATPELTTVAGGAQWSEQRTVSNDEILEHYAEGLSDYETADRLDSSASTIQRRRSLELGLDPNGTGGRPGGHVSFDTAEFDRLYDDGRSDGEIASEIGVSTRSVARHRENQSLDANGDAVKVVDQPTELTPELAELVGMWVGDGSKHEDGIRFHLDREETLEYADRLCRDLFDVGLDWRWDEGCYEAVLHSHEGKRWWLANFGDAKPDATTASVPESVRRADRETIGAFLRGLFSTDGSLQKDAYPRLWSSSEELIEGVQQLLLGLGMPAARWEYDTDERDYYNVGPTGERGLERFLDRVGFVDSRGETMAETFDGIDSEGPNVGTVDGSTWRVPVESVEAAGTDTVYDVTVAGDHEYVASSVVSHNSGGGMGYAFWRLRPCASRPRRASLPLTDSGRSRT
;
A
#
# COMPACT_ATOMS: atom_id res chain seq x y z
N MET A 1 -21.86 18.79 -1.02
CA MET A 1 -20.65 18.95 -0.20
C MET A 1 -21.00 19.60 1.12
N THR A 2 -20.40 19.17 2.23
CA THR A 2 -20.49 19.86 3.54
C THR A 2 -19.40 20.91 3.70
N GLU A 3 -19.54 21.86 4.63
CA GLU A 3 -18.48 22.84 4.96
C GLU A 3 -17.17 22.21 5.48
N ALA A 4 -17.19 20.93 5.89
CA ALA A 4 -15.97 20.18 6.23
C ALA A 4 -15.32 19.51 5.01
N GLY A 5 -15.87 19.69 3.81
CA GLY A 5 -15.42 19.04 2.57
C GLY A 5 -15.83 17.57 2.43
N VAL A 6 -16.76 17.05 3.24
CA VAL A 6 -17.32 15.71 2.99
C VAL A 6 -18.31 15.76 1.82
N GLU A 7 -18.13 14.84 0.88
CA GLU A 7 -18.95 14.71 -0.31
C GLU A 7 -19.66 13.36 -0.36
N LEU A 8 -20.88 13.39 -0.89
CA LEU A 8 -21.69 12.20 -1.17
C LEU A 8 -22.54 12.48 -2.40
N THR A 9 -22.48 11.56 -3.36
CA THR A 9 -23.33 11.55 -4.55
C THR A 9 -24.30 10.39 -4.45
N GLY A 10 -25.58 10.65 -4.68
CA GLY A 10 -26.62 9.63 -4.57
C GLY A 10 -27.85 9.97 -5.39
N THR A 11 -28.82 9.04 -5.42
CA THR A 11 -30.08 9.29 -6.13
C THR A 11 -30.94 10.32 -5.39
N PRO A 12 -31.73 11.14 -6.11
CA PRO A 12 -32.66 12.11 -5.51
C PRO A 12 -33.54 11.58 -4.37
N ASN A 13 -33.99 10.32 -4.47
CA ASN A 13 -34.89 9.71 -3.49
C ASN A 13 -34.17 9.05 -2.29
N HIS A 14 -32.84 9.03 -2.27
CA HIS A 14 -32.07 8.44 -1.17
C HIS A 14 -32.17 9.36 0.05
N GLU A 15 -32.34 8.78 1.24
CA GLU A 15 -32.54 9.54 2.48
C GLU A 15 -31.26 9.54 3.32
N LEU A 16 -30.89 10.73 3.79
CA LEU A 16 -29.76 10.98 4.67
C LEU A 16 -30.27 11.56 6.00
N HIS A 17 -29.51 11.37 7.07
CA HIS A 17 -29.86 11.95 8.37
C HIS A 17 -29.42 13.42 8.44
N VAL A 18 -30.40 14.34 8.33
CA VAL A 18 -30.21 15.79 8.23
C VAL A 18 -31.09 16.49 9.26
N ASP A 19 -30.54 17.44 10.02
CA ASP A 19 -31.23 18.19 11.08
C ASP A 19 -31.94 17.33 12.14
N GLY A 20 -31.53 16.07 12.29
CA GLY A 20 -32.12 15.13 13.24
C GLY A 20 -33.27 14.29 12.66
N GLU A 21 -33.55 14.40 11.37
CA GLU A 21 -34.61 13.66 10.67
C GLU A 21 -34.08 13.00 9.38
N TRP A 22 -34.89 12.13 8.77
CA TRP A 22 -34.58 11.53 7.47
C TRP A 22 -35.06 12.45 6.35
N THR A 23 -34.11 12.91 5.53
CA THR A 23 -34.38 13.86 4.45
C THR A 23 -33.84 13.32 3.14
N ARG A 24 -34.66 13.38 2.08
CA ARG A 24 -34.23 12.97 0.74
C ARG A 24 -33.17 13.92 0.20
N ILE A 25 -32.20 13.40 -0.54
CA ILE A 25 -31.13 14.20 -1.16
C ILE A 25 -31.69 15.40 -1.95
N ASP A 26 -32.80 15.23 -2.68
CA ASP A 26 -33.41 16.30 -3.47
C ASP A 26 -34.21 17.35 -2.67
N GLN A 27 -34.28 17.18 -1.35
CA GLN A 27 -34.89 18.12 -0.41
C GLN A 27 -33.86 18.83 0.47
N ILE A 28 -32.59 18.42 0.42
CA ILE A 28 -31.52 19.04 1.19
C ILE A 28 -31.15 20.39 0.57
N GLU A 29 -31.04 21.40 1.41
CA GLU A 29 -30.63 22.75 1.04
C GLU A 29 -29.29 23.13 1.69
N SER A 30 -28.64 24.16 1.15
CA SER A 30 -27.45 24.74 1.77
C SER A 30 -27.83 25.34 3.14
N GLY A 31 -27.01 25.08 4.16
CA GLY A 31 -27.25 25.46 5.55
C GLY A 31 -27.93 24.39 6.41
N ASP A 32 -28.54 23.36 5.82
CA ASP A 32 -29.02 22.19 6.55
C ASP A 32 -27.85 21.46 7.22
N THR A 33 -28.09 20.70 8.30
CA THR A 33 -27.02 20.05 9.05
C THR A 33 -26.97 18.55 8.80
N LEU A 34 -25.96 18.09 8.06
CA LEU A 34 -25.73 16.68 7.78
C LEU A 34 -25.09 15.95 8.97
N SER A 35 -25.56 14.74 9.27
CA SER A 35 -25.00 13.90 10.34
C SER A 35 -23.94 12.95 9.81
N LEU A 36 -22.70 13.20 10.20
CA LEU A 36 -21.55 12.33 9.95
C LEU A 36 -21.32 11.40 11.14
N ARG A 37 -21.18 10.11 10.88
CA ARG A 37 -20.77 9.12 11.87
C ARG A 37 -19.27 9.18 12.09
N LEU A 38 -18.88 9.21 13.35
CA LEU A 38 -17.50 9.06 13.82
C LEU A 38 -17.30 7.67 14.41
N ASP A 39 -16.04 7.21 14.43
CA ASP A 39 -15.61 6.01 15.18
C ASP A 39 -16.28 4.72 14.69
N TRP A 40 -16.53 4.63 13.37
CA TRP A 40 -17.22 3.51 12.73
C TRP A 40 -16.30 2.38 12.26
N ILE A 41 -14.97 2.60 12.20
CA ILE A 41 -14.01 1.52 11.96
C ILE A 41 -13.99 0.64 13.20
N ASP A 42 -14.02 -0.69 13.07
CA ASP A 42 -13.98 -1.60 14.21
C ASP A 42 -12.57 -1.69 14.81
N ALA A 43 -12.50 -1.81 16.15
CA ALA A 43 -11.22 -1.96 16.85
C ALA A 43 -10.50 -3.28 16.52
N THR A 44 -11.26 -4.29 16.08
CA THR A 44 -10.75 -5.61 15.72
C THR A 44 -11.37 -6.03 14.39
N ASN A 45 -10.72 -5.68 13.28
CA ASN A 45 -10.98 -6.28 11.98
C ASN A 45 -10.02 -7.44 11.73
N ALA A 46 -10.34 -8.29 10.75
CA ALA A 46 -9.39 -9.27 10.27
C ALA A 46 -8.20 -8.55 9.62
N THR A 47 -6.99 -8.91 10.00
CA THR A 47 -5.77 -8.38 9.38
C THR A 47 -5.80 -8.69 7.87
N PRO A 48 -5.66 -7.69 7.00
CA PRO A 48 -5.69 -7.90 5.55
C PRO A 48 -4.57 -8.83 5.08
N GLU A 49 -4.92 -9.90 4.36
CA GLU A 49 -3.97 -10.80 3.72
C GLU A 49 -3.30 -10.12 2.51
N LEU A 50 -2.00 -10.38 2.32
CA LEU A 50 -1.18 -9.86 1.23
C LEU A 50 -0.77 -10.98 0.27
N THR A 51 -0.59 -10.62 -0.99
CA THR A 51 -0.23 -11.57 -2.05
C THR A 51 1.29 -11.72 -2.10
N THR A 52 1.77 -12.96 -2.04
CA THR A 52 3.18 -13.30 -2.27
C THR A 52 3.49 -13.34 -3.76
N VAL A 53 4.71 -12.98 -4.16
CA VAL A 53 5.22 -13.12 -5.52
C VAL A 53 6.25 -14.25 -5.60
N ALA A 54 6.43 -14.80 -6.80
CA ALA A 54 7.42 -15.84 -7.03
C ALA A 54 8.83 -15.34 -6.66
N GLY A 55 9.51 -16.08 -5.78
CA GLY A 55 10.86 -15.79 -5.35
C GLY A 55 11.90 -15.94 -6.47
N GLY A 56 13.04 -15.30 -6.29
CA GLY A 56 14.18 -15.42 -7.20
C GLY A 56 14.12 -14.49 -8.40
N ALA A 57 15.27 -14.30 -9.02
CA ALA A 57 15.46 -13.24 -9.97
C ALA A 57 14.98 -13.65 -11.38
N GLN A 58 13.88 -13.04 -11.85
CA GLN A 58 13.30 -13.25 -13.18
C GLN A 58 14.10 -12.55 -14.30
N TRP A 59 15.42 -12.73 -14.33
CA TRP A 59 16.29 -12.15 -15.37
C TRP A 59 15.95 -12.65 -16.78
N SER A 60 15.21 -13.75 -16.93
CA SER A 60 14.84 -14.35 -18.21
C SER A 60 13.73 -13.61 -18.94
N GLU A 61 12.84 -12.90 -18.23
CA GLU A 61 11.63 -12.30 -18.83
C GLU A 61 11.90 -10.93 -19.50
N GLN A 62 13.06 -10.32 -19.25
CA GLN A 62 13.49 -9.04 -19.84
C GLN A 62 14.65 -9.19 -20.85
N ARG A 63 14.92 -10.41 -21.32
CA ARG A 63 15.99 -10.66 -22.30
C ARG A 63 15.53 -10.27 -23.71
N THR A 64 16.09 -9.20 -24.25
CA THR A 64 15.92 -8.80 -25.66
C THR A 64 16.87 -9.49 -26.63
N VAL A 65 17.95 -10.11 -26.12
CA VAL A 65 18.98 -10.79 -26.92
C VAL A 65 19.20 -12.19 -26.35
N SER A 66 19.20 -13.21 -27.19
CA SER A 66 19.49 -14.60 -26.81
C SER A 66 21.00 -14.86 -26.76
N ASN A 67 21.43 -15.79 -25.91
CA ASN A 67 22.81 -16.27 -25.91
C ASN A 67 23.11 -17.10 -27.16
N ASP A 68 22.10 -17.72 -27.79
CA ASP A 68 22.24 -18.45 -29.05
C ASP A 68 22.61 -17.52 -30.22
N GLU A 69 22.02 -16.32 -30.27
CA GLU A 69 22.33 -15.31 -31.30
C GLU A 69 23.76 -14.77 -31.16
N ILE A 70 24.24 -14.63 -29.91
CA ILE A 70 25.63 -14.27 -29.63
C ILE A 70 26.57 -15.40 -30.05
N LEU A 71 26.21 -16.66 -29.83
CA LEU A 71 26.99 -17.83 -30.26
C LEU A 71 27.07 -17.94 -31.79
N GLU A 72 25.97 -17.68 -32.49
CA GLU A 72 25.93 -17.68 -33.96
C GLU A 72 26.87 -16.60 -34.53
N HIS A 73 26.79 -15.37 -34.05
CA HIS A 73 27.67 -14.28 -34.48
C HIS A 73 29.14 -14.52 -34.08
N TYR A 74 29.37 -15.15 -32.93
CA TYR A 74 30.71 -15.55 -32.53
C TYR A 74 31.31 -16.61 -33.47
N ALA A 75 30.51 -17.61 -33.88
CA ALA A 75 30.94 -18.64 -34.82
C ALA A 75 31.20 -18.10 -36.23
N GLU A 76 30.51 -17.01 -36.62
CA GLU A 76 30.78 -16.24 -37.83
C GLU A 76 32.08 -15.39 -37.74
N GLY A 77 32.72 -15.33 -36.57
CA GLY A 77 33.97 -14.60 -36.34
C GLY A 77 33.78 -13.11 -36.02
N LEU A 78 32.55 -12.66 -35.73
CA LEU A 78 32.28 -11.26 -35.39
C LEU A 78 32.86 -10.91 -34.02
N SER A 79 33.34 -9.67 -33.88
CA SER A 79 33.74 -9.10 -32.59
C SER A 79 32.54 -8.71 -31.72
N ASP A 80 32.78 -8.41 -30.45
CA ASP A 80 31.74 -7.97 -29.51
C ASP A 80 31.03 -6.68 -29.96
N TYR A 81 31.75 -5.79 -30.65
CA TYR A 81 31.19 -4.53 -31.15
C TYR A 81 30.30 -4.77 -32.37
N GLU A 82 30.73 -5.63 -33.29
CA GLU A 82 29.93 -5.98 -34.48
C GLU A 82 28.68 -6.78 -34.10
N THR A 83 28.81 -7.66 -33.10
CA THR A 83 27.67 -8.42 -32.54
C THR A 83 26.70 -7.48 -31.83
N ALA A 84 27.20 -6.48 -31.11
CA ALA A 84 26.37 -5.47 -30.44
C ALA A 84 25.58 -4.61 -31.44
N ASP A 85 26.24 -4.12 -32.50
CA ASP A 85 25.57 -3.37 -33.56
C ASP A 85 24.50 -4.23 -34.28
N ARG A 86 24.77 -5.52 -34.48
CA ARG A 86 23.86 -6.42 -35.22
C ARG A 86 22.64 -6.86 -34.41
N LEU A 87 22.78 -6.97 -33.10
CA LEU A 87 21.73 -7.37 -32.16
C LEU A 87 21.04 -6.16 -31.49
N ASP A 88 21.33 -4.94 -31.96
CA ASP A 88 20.85 -3.68 -31.37
C ASP A 88 21.03 -3.65 -29.84
N SER A 89 22.22 -4.03 -29.40
CA SER A 89 22.58 -4.20 -27.98
C SER A 89 23.82 -3.40 -27.64
N SER A 90 24.09 -3.21 -26.35
CA SER A 90 25.32 -2.54 -25.95
C SER A 90 26.52 -3.48 -26.02
N ALA A 91 27.67 -2.96 -26.47
CA ALA A 91 28.92 -3.72 -26.49
C ALA A 91 29.32 -4.25 -25.12
N SER A 92 28.97 -3.55 -24.04
CA SER A 92 29.16 -4.04 -22.66
C SER A 92 28.28 -5.25 -22.35
N THR A 93 27.04 -5.31 -22.86
CA THR A 93 26.14 -6.46 -22.70
C THR A 93 26.68 -7.68 -23.44
N ILE A 94 27.09 -7.52 -24.70
CA ILE A 94 27.69 -8.62 -25.48
C ILE A 94 29.01 -9.09 -24.85
N GLN A 95 29.89 -8.17 -24.47
CA GLN A 95 31.16 -8.51 -23.80
C GLN A 95 30.93 -9.28 -22.51
N ARG A 96 30.01 -8.81 -21.66
CA ARG A 96 29.66 -9.47 -20.41
C ARG A 96 29.12 -10.87 -20.68
N ARG A 97 28.22 -11.03 -21.65
CA ARG A 97 27.60 -12.32 -21.98
C ARG A 97 28.60 -13.29 -22.63
N ARG A 98 29.36 -12.87 -23.64
CA ARG A 98 30.43 -13.68 -24.25
C ARG A 98 31.43 -14.17 -23.20
N SER A 99 31.97 -13.25 -22.39
CA SER A 99 33.07 -13.57 -21.48
C SER A 99 32.64 -14.24 -20.17
N LEU A 100 31.49 -13.83 -19.60
CA LEU A 100 31.06 -14.30 -18.29
C LEU A 100 29.97 -15.37 -18.34
N GLU A 101 29.15 -15.41 -19.38
CA GLU A 101 28.06 -16.39 -19.54
C GLU A 101 28.41 -17.51 -20.53
N LEU A 102 29.10 -17.20 -21.64
CA LEU A 102 29.49 -18.19 -22.67
C LEU A 102 30.94 -18.70 -22.52
N GLY A 103 31.75 -18.05 -21.68
CA GLY A 103 33.14 -18.44 -21.44
C GLY A 103 34.05 -18.37 -22.67
N LEU A 104 33.70 -17.57 -23.67
CA LEU A 104 34.43 -17.46 -24.93
C LEU A 104 35.44 -16.31 -24.87
N ASP A 105 36.59 -16.48 -25.51
CA ASP A 105 37.57 -15.41 -25.71
C ASP A 105 37.12 -14.43 -26.81
N PRO A 106 37.56 -13.16 -26.81
CA PRO A 106 37.13 -12.20 -27.83
C PRO A 106 37.60 -12.59 -29.22
N ASN A 107 36.75 -12.42 -30.23
CA ASN A 107 37.14 -12.52 -31.62
C ASN A 107 37.94 -11.27 -32.05
N GLY A 108 39.14 -11.48 -32.58
CA GLY A 108 40.00 -10.40 -33.08
C GLY A 108 40.52 -9.47 -31.98
N THR A 109 40.67 -8.18 -32.30
CA THR A 109 41.19 -7.15 -31.36
C THR A 109 40.08 -6.41 -30.59
N GLY A 110 38.83 -6.87 -30.66
CA GLY A 110 37.68 -6.24 -30.01
C GLY A 110 37.21 -7.00 -28.76
N GLY A 111 37.18 -6.34 -27.60
CA GLY A 111 36.66 -6.88 -26.33
C GLY A 111 37.72 -7.02 -25.23
N ARG A 112 37.30 -7.07 -23.95
CA ARG A 112 38.21 -7.32 -22.81
C ARG A 112 38.51 -8.82 -22.67
N PRO A 113 39.77 -9.23 -22.40
CA PRO A 113 40.10 -10.62 -22.04
C PRO A 113 39.47 -11.00 -20.69
N GLY A 114 39.03 -12.25 -20.55
CA GLY A 114 38.48 -12.76 -19.29
C GLY A 114 39.57 -12.93 -18.22
N GLY A 115 39.27 -12.59 -16.96
CA GLY A 115 40.15 -12.85 -15.82
C GLY A 115 40.16 -14.34 -15.48
N HIS A 116 41.36 -14.90 -15.30
CA HIS A 116 41.56 -16.30 -14.92
C HIS A 116 41.44 -16.44 -13.39
N VAL A 117 40.38 -17.07 -12.89
CA VAL A 117 40.29 -17.54 -11.49
C VAL A 117 40.31 -19.06 -11.55
N SER A 118 41.24 -19.72 -10.84
CA SER A 118 41.28 -21.18 -10.80
C SER A 118 40.09 -21.70 -9.97
N PHE A 119 39.25 -22.54 -10.56
CA PHE A 119 38.07 -23.11 -9.93
C PHE A 119 38.33 -24.60 -9.68
N ASP A 120 38.26 -25.05 -8.42
CA ASP A 120 38.49 -26.44 -8.06
C ASP A 120 37.24 -27.28 -8.35
N THR A 121 37.25 -27.94 -9.52
CA THR A 121 36.10 -28.70 -10.01
C THR A 121 35.85 -29.99 -9.24
N ALA A 122 36.90 -30.62 -8.69
CA ALA A 122 36.74 -31.87 -7.94
C ALA A 122 36.08 -31.63 -6.58
N GLU A 123 36.40 -30.51 -5.93
CA GLU A 123 35.75 -30.07 -4.69
C GLU A 123 34.29 -29.67 -4.96
N PHE A 124 34.02 -28.98 -6.07
CA PHE A 124 32.65 -28.65 -6.50
C PHE A 124 31.78 -29.89 -6.66
N ASP A 125 32.21 -30.88 -7.45
CA ASP A 125 31.41 -32.08 -7.76
C ASP A 125 31.01 -32.81 -6.46
N ARG A 126 31.95 -32.93 -5.51
CA ARG A 126 31.69 -33.57 -4.21
C ARG A 126 30.65 -32.81 -3.38
N LEU A 127 30.79 -31.49 -3.27
CA LEU A 127 29.88 -30.67 -2.47
C LEU A 127 28.49 -30.56 -3.10
N TYR A 128 28.43 -30.55 -4.43
CA TYR A 128 27.20 -30.58 -5.19
C TYR A 128 26.47 -31.92 -5.03
N ASP A 129 27.16 -33.06 -5.12
CA ASP A 129 26.55 -34.39 -4.88
C ASP A 129 26.06 -34.55 -3.42
N ASP A 130 26.69 -33.87 -2.47
CA ASP A 130 26.25 -33.80 -1.05
C ASP A 130 25.01 -32.90 -0.85
N GLY A 131 24.47 -32.27 -1.91
CA GLY A 131 23.27 -31.45 -1.88
C GLY A 131 23.46 -30.02 -1.34
N ARG A 132 24.70 -29.51 -1.29
CA ARG A 132 25.01 -28.15 -0.81
C ARG A 132 24.58 -27.08 -1.80
N SER A 133 24.13 -25.93 -1.29
CA SER A 133 23.75 -24.77 -2.10
C SER A 133 24.94 -24.07 -2.75
N ASP A 134 24.69 -23.30 -3.83
CA ASP A 134 25.73 -22.54 -4.54
C ASP A 134 26.53 -21.62 -3.59
N GLY A 135 25.88 -21.11 -2.52
CA GLY A 135 26.52 -20.27 -1.50
C GLY A 135 27.43 -21.05 -0.54
N GLU A 136 27.01 -22.24 -0.09
CA GLU A 136 27.83 -23.10 0.76
C GLU A 136 29.06 -23.62 0.00
N ILE A 137 28.86 -24.04 -1.25
CA ILE A 137 29.94 -24.50 -2.13
C ILE A 137 30.95 -23.35 -2.36
N ALA A 138 30.47 -22.12 -2.57
CA ALA A 138 31.32 -20.96 -2.80
C ALA A 138 32.18 -20.62 -1.58
N SER A 139 31.59 -20.68 -0.38
CA SER A 139 32.30 -20.46 0.87
C SER A 139 33.39 -21.52 1.10
N GLU A 140 33.12 -22.78 0.77
CA GLU A 140 34.05 -23.89 0.97
C GLU A 140 35.22 -23.85 -0.03
N ILE A 141 34.94 -23.60 -1.32
CA ILE A 141 35.96 -23.51 -2.38
C ILE A 141 36.73 -22.18 -2.32
N GLY A 142 36.21 -21.17 -1.60
CA GLY A 142 36.82 -19.84 -1.51
C GLY A 142 36.65 -19.01 -2.78
N VAL A 143 35.51 -19.17 -3.46
CA VAL A 143 35.14 -18.45 -4.69
C VAL A 143 33.83 -17.69 -4.51
N SER A 144 33.40 -16.90 -5.49
CA SER A 144 32.09 -16.25 -5.40
C SER A 144 30.95 -17.24 -5.66
N THR A 145 29.78 -17.03 -5.05
CA THR A 145 28.53 -17.77 -5.35
C THR A 145 28.23 -17.79 -6.84
N ARG A 146 28.51 -16.68 -7.54
CA ARG A 146 28.35 -16.58 -9.00
C ARG A 146 29.32 -17.48 -9.77
N SER A 147 30.53 -17.71 -9.26
CA SER A 147 31.49 -18.63 -9.87
C SER A 147 31.01 -20.07 -9.80
N VAL A 148 30.37 -20.45 -8.70
CA VAL A 148 29.75 -21.77 -8.49
C VAL A 148 28.51 -21.92 -9.37
N ALA A 149 27.58 -20.96 -9.34
CA ALA A 149 26.41 -20.95 -10.21
C ALA A 149 26.80 -21.07 -11.69
N ARG A 150 27.85 -20.34 -12.11
CA ARG A 150 28.41 -20.42 -13.47
C ARG A 150 28.99 -21.80 -13.80
N HIS A 151 29.70 -22.44 -12.86
CA HIS A 151 30.24 -23.78 -13.09
C HIS A 151 29.12 -24.83 -13.22
N ARG A 152 28.10 -24.71 -12.36
CA ARG A 152 26.90 -25.53 -12.38
C ARG A 152 26.12 -25.39 -13.70
N GLU A 153 25.87 -24.16 -14.16
CA GLU A 153 25.21 -23.87 -15.44
C GLU A 153 25.96 -24.45 -16.64
N ASN A 154 27.30 -24.34 -16.67
CA ASN A 154 28.13 -24.93 -17.73
C ASN A 154 28.03 -26.46 -17.80
N GLN A 155 27.73 -27.11 -16.68
CA GLN A 155 27.52 -28.55 -16.56
C GLN A 155 26.05 -28.95 -16.77
N SER A 156 25.16 -27.99 -17.06
CA SER A 156 23.71 -28.21 -17.14
C SER A 156 23.12 -28.84 -15.88
N LEU A 157 23.63 -28.44 -14.71
CA LEU A 157 23.20 -28.92 -13.40
C LEU A 157 22.15 -27.98 -12.78
N ASP A 158 21.13 -28.54 -12.14
CA ASP A 158 20.12 -27.76 -11.41
C ASP A 158 20.68 -27.22 -10.08
N ALA A 159 20.22 -26.06 -9.62
CA ALA A 159 20.65 -25.53 -8.32
C ALA A 159 20.23 -26.47 -7.18
N ASN A 160 21.18 -26.76 -6.28
CA ASN A 160 20.86 -27.41 -5.02
C ASN A 160 20.30 -26.36 -4.05
N GLY A 161 19.07 -26.56 -3.61
CA GLY A 161 18.37 -25.59 -2.76
C GLY A 161 18.07 -24.26 -3.48
N ASP A 162 17.31 -23.40 -2.81
CA ASP A 162 16.92 -22.10 -3.38
C ASP A 162 18.05 -21.08 -3.24
N ALA A 163 18.68 -20.73 -4.37
CA ALA A 163 19.77 -19.76 -4.44
C ALA A 163 19.23 -18.32 -4.46
N VAL A 164 18.65 -17.85 -3.36
CA VAL A 164 18.24 -16.45 -3.21
C VAL A 164 18.42 -16.08 -1.74
N LYS A 165 18.94 -14.87 -1.46
CA LYS A 165 18.66 -14.23 -0.16
C LYS A 165 17.14 -14.03 -0.15
N VAL A 166 16.40 -15.01 0.37
CA VAL A 166 14.94 -14.96 0.44
C VAL A 166 14.62 -13.71 1.23
N VAL A 167 14.02 -12.74 0.55
CA VAL A 167 13.48 -11.58 1.25
C VAL A 167 12.20 -12.06 1.87
N ASP A 168 12.08 -11.92 3.19
CA ASP A 168 10.83 -12.22 3.86
C ASP A 168 9.73 -11.37 3.22
N GLN A 169 8.71 -12.03 2.68
CA GLN A 169 7.55 -11.39 2.08
C GLN A 169 6.42 -11.43 3.12
N PRO A 170 6.06 -10.28 3.71
CA PRO A 170 4.93 -10.24 4.64
C PRO A 170 3.66 -10.79 3.98
N THR A 171 2.94 -11.64 4.70
CA THR A 171 1.68 -12.24 4.23
C THR A 171 0.45 -11.50 4.76
N GLU A 172 0.64 -10.55 5.67
CA GLU A 172 -0.41 -9.80 6.34
C GLU A 172 0.01 -8.33 6.48
N LEU A 173 -0.96 -7.42 6.42
CA LEU A 173 -0.74 -6.00 6.65
C LEU A 173 -0.73 -5.71 8.16
N THR A 174 0.45 -5.83 8.78
CA THR A 174 0.65 -5.44 10.18
C THR A 174 0.70 -3.92 10.35
N PRO A 175 0.50 -3.38 11.57
CA PRO A 175 0.68 -1.96 11.84
C PRO A 175 2.04 -1.42 11.41
N GLU A 176 3.12 -2.16 11.67
CA GLU A 176 4.49 -1.80 11.28
C GLU A 176 4.62 -1.65 9.76
N LEU A 177 4.09 -2.61 9.00
CA LEU A 177 4.11 -2.55 7.55
C LEU A 177 3.22 -1.41 7.03
N ALA A 178 2.03 -1.23 7.61
CA ALA A 178 1.12 -0.17 7.24
C ALA A 178 1.74 1.22 7.43
N GLU A 179 2.50 1.42 8.51
CA GLU A 179 3.24 2.66 8.75
C GLU A 179 4.31 2.91 7.68
N LEU A 180 5.10 1.89 7.32
CA LEU A 180 6.07 2.00 6.24
C LEU A 180 5.39 2.29 4.88
N VAL A 181 4.22 1.68 4.63
CA VAL A 181 3.40 1.97 3.45
C VAL A 181 2.89 3.42 3.49
N GLY A 182 2.52 3.94 4.65
CA GLY A 182 2.15 5.35 4.83
C GLY A 182 3.27 6.30 4.45
N MET A 183 4.49 6.03 4.92
CA MET A 183 5.69 6.80 4.54
C MET A 183 5.94 6.76 3.03
N TRP A 184 5.73 5.60 2.38
CA TRP A 184 5.87 5.47 0.93
C TRP A 184 4.76 6.19 0.15
N VAL A 185 3.51 6.14 0.65
CA VAL A 185 2.38 6.82 0.00
C VAL A 185 2.53 8.34 0.04
N GLY A 186 3.15 8.89 1.08
CA GLY A 186 3.50 10.31 1.16
C GLY A 186 4.54 10.68 0.10
N ASP A 187 5.81 10.45 0.39
CA ASP A 187 6.92 10.91 -0.46
C ASP A 187 7.82 9.75 -0.95
N GLY A 188 7.22 8.58 -1.21
CA GLY A 188 7.91 7.44 -1.79
C GLY A 188 7.86 7.38 -3.32
N SER A 189 8.71 6.56 -3.92
CA SER A 189 8.68 6.29 -5.35
C SER A 189 9.27 4.91 -5.71
N LYS A 190 9.13 4.55 -6.99
CA LYS A 190 9.72 3.34 -7.57
C LYS A 190 11.19 3.62 -7.91
N HIS A 191 12.12 2.82 -7.37
CA HIS A 191 13.54 2.85 -7.75
C HIS A 191 13.84 1.78 -8.80
N GLU A 192 14.96 1.83 -9.53
CA GLU A 192 15.35 0.75 -10.45
C GLU A 192 15.49 -0.60 -9.70
N ASP A 193 16.18 -0.57 -8.57
CA ASP A 193 16.56 -1.75 -7.78
C ASP A 193 15.74 -1.96 -6.50
N GLY A 194 14.67 -1.18 -6.29
CA GLY A 194 13.99 -1.21 -5.00
C GLY A 194 12.78 -0.28 -4.86
N ILE A 195 12.41 -0.04 -3.61
CA ILE A 195 11.42 0.94 -3.18
C ILE A 195 12.16 2.10 -2.51
N ARG A 196 11.86 3.34 -2.93
CA ARG A 196 12.49 4.56 -2.43
C ARG A 196 11.52 5.31 -1.51
N PHE A 197 12.06 5.89 -0.46
CA PHE A 197 11.43 6.81 0.48
C PHE A 197 12.21 8.13 0.46
N HIS A 198 11.52 9.27 0.49
CA HIS A 198 12.13 10.56 0.84
C HIS A 198 11.69 10.92 2.25
N LEU A 199 12.65 11.15 3.14
CA LEU A 199 12.42 11.36 4.57
C LEU A 199 13.13 12.64 4.99
N ASP A 200 12.40 13.62 5.53
CA ASP A 200 12.97 14.94 5.83
C ASP A 200 13.70 15.02 7.18
N ARG A 201 13.56 13.98 8.02
CA ARG A 201 14.12 13.91 9.39
C ARG A 201 14.92 12.63 9.63
N GLU A 202 15.95 12.75 10.46
CA GLU A 202 16.81 11.63 10.85
C GLU A 202 16.02 10.58 11.64
N GLU A 203 15.14 11.01 12.54
CA GLU A 203 14.28 10.14 13.35
C GLU A 203 13.37 9.27 12.46
N THR A 204 12.80 9.85 11.41
CA THR A 204 11.97 9.11 10.44
C THR A 204 12.80 8.12 9.62
N LEU A 205 14.04 8.46 9.24
CA LEU A 205 14.96 7.56 8.55
C LEU A 205 15.33 6.36 9.43
N GLU A 206 15.79 6.62 10.67
CA GLU A 206 16.17 5.56 11.60
C GLU A 206 15.00 4.62 11.90
N TYR A 207 13.80 5.18 11.98
CA TYR A 207 12.58 4.42 12.18
C TYR A 207 12.24 3.54 10.97
N ALA A 208 12.22 4.10 9.75
CA ALA A 208 11.97 3.35 8.53
C ALA A 208 13.02 2.24 8.32
N ASP A 209 14.29 2.53 8.57
CA ASP A 209 15.40 1.58 8.44
C ASP A 209 15.27 0.39 9.42
N ARG A 210 14.81 0.64 10.65
CA ARG A 210 14.49 -0.43 11.60
C ARG A 210 13.32 -1.29 11.10
N LEU A 211 12.23 -0.67 10.65
CA LEU A 211 11.08 -1.40 10.10
C LEU A 211 11.47 -2.26 8.91
N CYS A 212 12.32 -1.75 8.01
CA CYS A 212 12.80 -2.52 6.88
C CYS A 212 13.63 -3.74 7.30
N ARG A 213 14.49 -3.61 8.32
CA ARG A 213 15.24 -4.75 8.88
C ARG A 213 14.32 -5.79 9.51
N ASP A 214 13.33 -5.34 10.28
CA ASP A 214 12.43 -6.24 11.00
C ASP A 214 11.46 -6.97 10.06
N LEU A 215 10.99 -6.30 8.99
CA LEU A 215 10.00 -6.85 8.06
C LEU A 215 10.60 -7.61 6.87
N PHE A 216 11.79 -7.22 6.41
CA PHE A 216 12.38 -7.73 5.17
C PHE A 216 13.80 -8.28 5.33
N ASP A 217 14.40 -8.24 6.52
CA ASP A 217 15.82 -8.58 6.77
C ASP A 217 16.80 -7.80 5.85
N VAL A 218 16.42 -6.57 5.51
CA VAL A 218 17.19 -5.66 4.64
C VAL A 218 17.10 -4.24 5.21
N GLY A 219 18.24 -3.62 5.49
CA GLY A 219 18.30 -2.20 5.87
C GLY A 219 18.19 -1.27 4.66
N LEU A 220 17.91 0.00 4.92
CA LEU A 220 17.89 1.05 3.90
C LEU A 220 19.30 1.49 3.55
N ASP A 221 19.59 1.60 2.25
CA ASP A 221 20.72 2.39 1.76
C ASP A 221 20.25 3.83 1.58
N TRP A 222 21.01 4.82 2.03
CA TRP A 222 20.54 6.19 2.01
C TRP A 222 21.63 7.22 1.70
N ARG A 223 21.19 8.34 1.15
CA ARG A 223 21.99 9.53 0.92
C ARG A 223 21.20 10.78 1.30
N TRP A 224 21.88 11.79 1.81
CA TRP A 224 21.28 13.11 2.00
C TRP A 224 21.36 13.88 0.68
N ASP A 225 20.21 14.29 0.15
CA ASP A 225 20.09 15.04 -1.10
C ASP A 225 18.95 16.05 -1.01
N GLU A 226 19.17 17.25 -1.53
CA GLU A 226 18.18 18.34 -1.60
C GLU A 226 17.36 18.64 -0.31
N GLY A 227 17.93 18.36 0.87
CA GLY A 227 17.28 18.64 2.16
C GLY A 227 16.45 17.49 2.73
N CYS A 228 16.54 16.29 2.15
CA CYS A 228 15.94 15.07 2.68
C CYS A 228 16.91 13.88 2.56
N TYR A 229 16.59 12.81 3.27
CA TYR A 229 17.21 11.50 3.10
C TYR A 229 16.48 10.75 1.98
N GLU A 230 17.18 10.50 0.88
CA GLU A 230 16.74 9.54 -0.12
C GLU A 230 17.17 8.15 0.34
N ALA A 231 16.23 7.33 0.78
CA ALA A 231 16.45 6.01 1.33
C ALA A 231 15.84 4.92 0.44
N VAL A 232 16.58 3.85 0.16
CA VAL A 232 16.17 2.79 -0.79
C VAL A 232 16.26 1.42 -0.12
N LEU A 233 15.15 0.70 -0.16
CA LEU A 233 15.09 -0.72 0.13
C LEU A 233 15.49 -1.50 -1.13
N HIS A 234 16.76 -1.90 -1.21
CA HIS A 234 17.30 -2.63 -2.36
C HIS A 234 16.87 -4.10 -2.36
N SER A 235 15.82 -4.41 -3.12
CA SER A 235 15.38 -5.77 -3.39
C SER A 235 14.46 -5.81 -4.61
N HIS A 236 14.87 -6.50 -5.68
CA HIS A 236 13.98 -6.73 -6.83
C HIS A 236 12.77 -7.61 -6.48
N GLU A 237 12.94 -8.55 -5.54
CA GLU A 237 11.83 -9.37 -5.04
C GLU A 237 10.89 -8.55 -4.17
N GLY A 238 11.45 -7.81 -3.20
CA GLY A 238 10.69 -6.89 -2.35
C GLY A 238 9.95 -5.83 -3.16
N LYS A 239 10.58 -5.26 -4.19
CA LYS A 239 9.92 -4.32 -5.12
C LYS A 239 8.74 -4.95 -5.86
N ARG A 240 8.90 -6.16 -6.41
CA ARG A 240 7.79 -6.85 -7.11
C ARG A 240 6.64 -7.13 -6.16
N TRP A 241 6.94 -7.65 -4.96
CA TRP A 241 5.96 -7.89 -3.91
C TRP A 241 5.24 -6.59 -3.51
N TRP A 242 5.99 -5.52 -3.28
CA TRP A 242 5.46 -4.22 -2.88
C TRP A 242 4.50 -3.66 -3.92
N LEU A 243 4.90 -3.68 -5.19
CA LEU A 243 4.06 -3.18 -6.28
C LEU A 243 2.84 -4.05 -6.55
N ALA A 244 2.93 -5.36 -6.34
CA ALA A 244 1.77 -6.25 -6.44
C ALA A 244 0.70 -5.97 -5.37
N ASN A 245 1.10 -5.44 -4.20
CA ASN A 245 0.18 -5.18 -3.09
C ASN A 245 -0.25 -3.71 -2.97
N PHE A 246 0.63 -2.76 -3.31
CA PHE A 246 0.42 -1.32 -3.06
C PHE A 246 0.68 -0.44 -4.28
N GLY A 247 1.15 -0.99 -5.40
CA GLY A 247 1.58 -0.20 -6.56
C GLY A 247 0.49 0.68 -7.18
N ASP A 248 -0.75 0.19 -7.17
CA ASP A 248 -1.93 0.91 -7.69
C ASP A 248 -2.29 2.14 -6.85
N ALA A 249 -1.85 2.19 -5.58
CA ALA A 249 -2.12 3.31 -4.67
C ALA A 249 -1.21 4.52 -4.90
N LYS A 250 -0.10 4.37 -5.63
CA LYS A 250 0.77 5.49 -6.01
C LYS A 250 1.42 5.26 -7.38
N PRO A 251 0.64 5.37 -8.48
CA PRO A 251 1.21 5.36 -9.83
C PRO A 251 2.17 6.54 -10.02
N ASP A 252 1.72 7.71 -9.56
CA ASP A 252 2.41 8.99 -9.44
C ASP A 252 1.84 9.81 -8.26
N ALA A 253 2.36 11.02 -8.03
CA ALA A 253 1.96 11.87 -6.90
C ALA A 253 0.56 12.48 -7.02
N THR A 254 0.07 12.73 -8.24
CA THR A 254 -1.24 13.37 -8.48
C THR A 254 -2.40 12.37 -8.42
N THR A 255 -2.11 11.08 -8.60
CA THR A 255 -3.09 9.98 -8.57
C THR A 255 -2.92 9.05 -7.37
N ALA A 256 -2.20 9.51 -6.34
CA ALA A 256 -2.04 8.76 -5.11
C ALA A 256 -3.39 8.51 -4.42
N SER A 257 -3.53 7.37 -3.75
CA SER A 257 -4.74 7.03 -3.00
C SER A 257 -4.40 6.17 -1.80
N VAL A 258 -5.34 6.02 -0.88
CA VAL A 258 -5.19 5.07 0.22
C VAL A 258 -5.27 3.65 -0.35
N PRO A 259 -4.29 2.76 -0.09
CA PRO A 259 -4.35 1.36 -0.54
C PRO A 259 -5.60 0.63 -0.04
N GLU A 260 -6.19 -0.22 -0.88
CA GLU A 260 -7.43 -0.94 -0.52
C GLU A 260 -7.25 -1.87 0.69
N SER A 261 -6.06 -2.45 0.86
CA SER A 261 -5.71 -3.24 2.05
C SER A 261 -5.77 -2.40 3.32
N VAL A 262 -5.30 -1.15 3.29
CA VAL A 262 -5.39 -0.20 4.41
C VAL A 262 -6.85 0.19 4.68
N ARG A 263 -7.65 0.47 3.65
CA ARG A 263 -9.08 0.84 3.81
C ARG A 263 -9.89 -0.23 4.56
N ARG A 264 -9.47 -1.50 4.48
CA ARG A 264 -10.13 -2.66 5.12
C ARG A 264 -9.53 -3.07 6.46
N ALA A 265 -8.45 -2.43 6.88
CA ALA A 265 -7.73 -2.83 8.08
C ALA A 265 -8.47 -2.41 9.37
N ASP A 266 -7.92 -2.80 10.52
CA ASP A 266 -8.41 -2.37 11.82
C ASP A 266 -7.92 -0.96 12.19
N ARG A 267 -8.41 -0.44 13.32
CA ARG A 267 -8.05 0.89 13.82
C ARG A 267 -6.54 1.07 14.03
N GLU A 268 -5.86 0.05 14.54
CA GLU A 268 -4.44 0.13 14.89
C GLU A 268 -3.59 0.23 13.62
N THR A 269 -3.88 -0.62 12.64
CA THR A 269 -3.21 -0.66 11.35
C THR A 269 -3.46 0.62 10.54
N ILE A 270 -4.70 1.12 10.53
CA ILE A 270 -5.03 2.40 9.89
C ILE A 270 -4.34 3.57 10.59
N GLY A 271 -4.33 3.58 11.93
CA GLY A 271 -3.61 4.58 12.71
C GLY A 271 -2.12 4.60 12.40
N ALA A 272 -1.50 3.42 12.24
CA ALA A 272 -0.10 3.28 11.87
C ALA A 272 0.18 3.78 10.45
N PHE A 273 -0.66 3.45 9.47
CA PHE A 273 -0.57 4.02 8.12
C PHE A 273 -0.62 5.56 8.13
N LEU A 274 -1.60 6.12 8.84
CA LEU A 274 -1.71 7.58 8.97
C LEU A 274 -0.49 8.18 9.67
N ARG A 275 0.07 7.51 10.70
CA ARG A 275 1.28 7.98 11.39
C ARG A 275 2.46 8.09 10.43
N GLY A 276 2.66 7.08 9.59
CA GLY A 276 3.71 7.09 8.57
C GLY A 276 3.51 8.23 7.56
N LEU A 277 2.28 8.38 7.05
CA LEU A 277 1.93 9.40 6.06
C LEU A 277 2.08 10.83 6.60
N PHE A 278 1.57 11.11 7.80
CA PHE A 278 1.72 12.42 8.45
C PHE A 278 3.16 12.70 8.87
N SER A 279 3.95 11.65 9.15
CA SER A 279 5.37 11.82 9.51
C SER A 279 6.25 12.18 8.31
N THR A 280 5.86 11.84 7.08
CA THR A 280 6.62 12.27 5.88
C THR A 280 6.08 13.57 5.30
N ASP A 281 4.78 13.63 5.00
CA ASP A 281 4.19 14.72 4.19
C ASP A 281 3.34 15.67 5.04
N GLY A 282 3.10 15.30 6.29
CA GLY A 282 2.35 16.12 7.22
C GLY A 282 3.17 17.32 7.70
N SER A 283 2.46 18.36 8.11
CA SER A 283 2.99 19.53 8.79
C SER A 283 2.29 19.69 10.14
N LEU A 284 2.94 20.35 11.10
CA LEU A 284 2.33 20.71 12.38
C LEU A 284 2.21 22.23 12.44
N GLN A 285 1.00 22.76 12.17
CA GLN A 285 0.76 24.19 12.19
C GLN A 285 0.49 24.69 13.60
N LYS A 286 1.04 25.87 13.94
CA LYS A 286 0.93 26.48 15.28
C LYS A 286 1.23 25.48 16.40
N ASP A 287 2.17 24.58 16.14
CA ASP A 287 2.65 23.56 17.08
C ASP A 287 1.58 22.60 17.62
N ALA A 288 0.37 22.56 17.03
CA ALA A 288 -0.74 21.73 17.52
C ALA A 288 -1.68 21.17 16.45
N TYR A 289 -1.68 21.70 15.23
CA TYR A 289 -2.66 21.33 14.20
C TYR A 289 -1.98 20.53 13.09
N PRO A 290 -2.07 19.19 13.10
CA PRO A 290 -1.51 18.34 12.07
C PRO A 290 -2.27 18.54 10.76
N ARG A 291 -1.54 18.71 9.65
CA ARG A 291 -2.09 19.02 8.33
C ARG A 291 -1.32 18.29 7.24
N LEU A 292 -2.03 17.52 6.43
CA LEU A 292 -1.49 16.84 5.27
C LEU A 292 -1.87 17.62 4.00
N TRP A 293 -0.93 17.79 3.10
CA TRP A 293 -1.14 18.44 1.80
C TRP A 293 -0.86 17.44 0.69
N SER A 294 -1.67 17.45 -0.37
CA SER A 294 -1.41 16.64 -1.55
C SER A 294 -1.97 17.30 -2.79
N SER A 295 -1.39 17.00 -3.94
CA SER A 295 -2.01 17.31 -5.25
C SER A 295 -2.99 16.23 -5.69
N SER A 296 -3.15 15.16 -4.91
CA SER A 296 -4.14 14.12 -5.17
C SER A 296 -5.35 14.28 -4.26
N GLU A 297 -6.48 14.64 -4.86
CA GLU A 297 -7.77 14.74 -4.17
C GLU A 297 -8.19 13.40 -3.58
N GLU A 298 -8.04 12.30 -4.34
CA GLU A 298 -8.44 10.95 -3.90
C GLU A 298 -7.71 10.51 -2.63
N LEU A 299 -6.40 10.81 -2.51
CA LEU A 299 -5.65 10.55 -1.27
C LEU A 299 -6.23 11.34 -0.10
N ILE A 300 -6.52 12.62 -0.31
CA ILE A 300 -6.99 13.54 0.73
C ILE A 300 -8.39 13.18 1.21
N GLU A 301 -9.29 12.82 0.30
CA GLU A 301 -10.61 12.27 0.62
C GLU A 301 -10.51 10.94 1.38
N GLY A 302 -9.64 10.03 0.92
CA GLY A 302 -9.40 8.77 1.59
C GLY A 302 -8.88 8.97 3.01
N VAL A 303 -7.91 9.86 3.20
CA VAL A 303 -7.37 10.21 4.52
C VAL A 303 -8.45 10.84 5.41
N GLN A 304 -9.28 11.74 4.87
CA GLN A 304 -10.41 12.31 5.63
C GLN A 304 -11.34 11.20 6.14
N GLN A 305 -11.71 10.25 5.29
CA GLN A 305 -12.57 9.12 5.67
C GLN A 305 -11.94 8.24 6.75
N LEU A 306 -10.62 7.99 6.69
CA LEU A 306 -9.92 7.25 7.73
C LEU A 306 -9.93 8.01 9.06
N LEU A 307 -9.67 9.33 9.07
CA LEU A 307 -9.71 10.16 10.27
C LEU A 307 -11.11 10.14 10.92
N LEU A 308 -12.17 10.31 10.11
CA LEU A 308 -13.57 10.22 10.55
C LEU A 308 -13.90 8.82 11.09
N GLY A 309 -13.40 7.77 10.44
CA GLY A 309 -13.55 6.38 10.85
C GLY A 309 -12.85 6.05 12.17
N LEU A 310 -11.71 6.69 12.45
CA LEU A 310 -11.05 6.69 13.76
C LEU A 310 -11.69 7.69 14.76
N GLY A 311 -12.77 8.35 14.33
CA GLY A 311 -13.61 9.24 15.11
C GLY A 311 -12.98 10.57 15.50
N MET A 312 -12.02 11.03 14.70
CA MET A 312 -11.52 12.40 14.68
C MET A 312 -12.41 13.21 13.73
N PRO A 313 -13.09 14.27 14.20
CA PRO A 313 -13.61 15.29 13.29
C PRO A 313 -12.46 15.82 12.42
N ALA A 314 -12.61 15.80 11.10
CA ALA A 314 -11.57 16.20 10.16
C ALA A 314 -12.18 16.94 8.97
N ALA A 315 -11.56 18.05 8.59
CA ALA A 315 -11.99 18.88 7.48
C ALA A 315 -10.93 18.89 6.38
N ARG A 316 -11.38 18.99 5.13
CA ARG A 316 -10.53 19.23 3.97
C ARG A 316 -10.82 20.58 3.34
N TRP A 317 -9.81 21.13 2.66
CA TRP A 317 -9.88 22.39 1.93
C TRP A 317 -9.14 22.26 0.60
N GLU A 318 -9.67 22.92 -0.42
CA GLU A 318 -9.04 23.06 -1.72
C GLU A 318 -8.31 24.41 -1.82
N TYR A 319 -7.13 24.39 -2.44
CA TYR A 319 -6.28 25.54 -2.69
C TYR A 319 -5.88 25.53 -4.17
N ASP A 320 -6.56 26.38 -4.93
CA ASP A 320 -6.24 26.63 -6.33
C ASP A 320 -4.94 27.47 -6.42
N THR A 321 -3.99 26.97 -7.22
CA THR A 321 -2.81 27.73 -7.62
C THR A 321 -2.75 27.81 -9.14
N ASP A 322 -2.14 28.85 -9.69
CA ASP A 322 -2.03 29.07 -11.14
C ASP A 322 -1.42 27.87 -11.91
N GLU A 323 -0.68 26.98 -11.23
CA GLU A 323 -0.02 25.83 -11.82
C GLU A 323 -0.74 24.49 -11.58
N ARG A 324 -1.30 24.26 -10.38
CA ARG A 324 -1.97 23.00 -9.96
C ARG A 324 -2.88 23.19 -8.74
N ASP A 325 -3.89 22.34 -8.64
CA ASP A 325 -4.74 22.25 -7.43
C ASP A 325 -4.01 21.49 -6.32
N TYR A 326 -4.11 22.01 -5.10
CA TYR A 326 -3.65 21.36 -3.89
C TYR A 326 -4.80 21.21 -2.90
N TYR A 327 -4.81 20.08 -2.22
CA TYR A 327 -5.81 19.75 -1.22
C TYR A 327 -5.13 19.58 0.12
N ASN A 328 -5.81 20.01 1.16
CA ASN A 328 -5.34 19.93 2.53
C ASN A 328 -6.36 19.21 3.40
N VAL A 329 -5.90 18.39 4.35
CA VAL A 329 -6.76 17.77 5.36
C VAL A 329 -6.11 17.77 6.73
N GLY A 330 -6.92 17.83 7.77
CA GLY A 330 -6.47 17.58 9.13
C GLY A 330 -7.61 17.46 10.13
N PRO A 331 -7.35 16.87 11.31
CA PRO A 331 -8.29 16.86 12.41
C PRO A 331 -8.60 18.29 12.88
N THR A 332 -9.81 18.47 13.42
CA THR A 332 -10.30 19.75 13.94
C THR A 332 -10.97 19.58 15.30
N GLY A 333 -10.87 20.63 16.11
CA GLY A 333 -11.39 20.68 17.47
C GLY A 333 -10.64 19.80 18.46
N GLU A 334 -10.89 20.03 19.74
CA GLU A 334 -10.23 19.35 20.86
C GLU A 334 -10.22 17.82 20.69
N ARG A 335 -11.40 17.22 20.47
CA ARG A 335 -11.53 15.78 20.25
C ARG A 335 -10.72 15.25 19.06
N GLY A 336 -10.66 16.01 17.96
CA GLY A 336 -9.91 15.60 16.78
C GLY A 336 -8.42 15.55 17.06
N LEU A 337 -7.91 16.59 17.74
CA LEU A 337 -6.50 16.71 18.11
C LEU A 337 -6.10 15.68 19.18
N GLU A 338 -6.91 15.53 20.23
CA GLU A 338 -6.72 14.51 21.28
C GLU A 338 -6.64 13.10 20.68
N ARG A 339 -7.61 12.74 19.84
CA ARG A 339 -7.62 11.42 19.20
C ARG A 339 -6.47 11.23 18.21
N PHE A 340 -6.01 12.29 17.56
CA PHE A 340 -4.83 12.20 16.71
C PHE A 340 -3.59 11.87 17.53
N LEU A 341 -3.36 12.53 18.67
CA LEU A 341 -2.27 12.21 19.60
C LEU A 341 -2.35 10.77 20.09
N ASP A 342 -3.56 10.32 20.46
CA ASP A 342 -3.76 8.98 21.03
C ASP A 342 -3.63 7.84 20.02
N ARG A 343 -4.12 8.03 18.78
CA ARG A 343 -4.31 6.92 17.82
C ARG A 343 -3.38 6.96 16.62
N VAL A 344 -2.81 8.12 16.30
CA VAL A 344 -1.98 8.32 15.10
C VAL A 344 -0.60 8.79 15.54
N GLY A 345 -0.50 10.02 16.03
CA GLY A 345 0.75 10.64 16.45
C GLY A 345 1.72 10.92 15.29
N PHE A 346 2.97 11.17 15.65
CA PHE A 346 4.10 11.31 14.74
C PHE A 346 5.22 10.38 15.18
N VAL A 347 6.08 10.00 14.24
CA VAL A 347 7.31 9.25 14.54
C VAL A 347 8.37 10.14 15.20
N ASP A 348 8.33 11.45 14.95
CA ASP A 348 9.32 12.42 15.39
C ASP A 348 8.80 13.37 16.50
N SER A 349 9.65 14.34 16.85
CA SER A 349 9.44 15.32 17.92
C SER A 349 8.17 16.18 17.78
N ARG A 350 7.49 16.17 16.61
CA ARG A 350 6.19 16.82 16.45
C ARG A 350 5.13 16.24 17.39
N GLY A 351 5.20 14.96 17.72
CA GLY A 351 4.27 14.35 18.68
C GLY A 351 4.36 15.00 20.07
N GLU A 352 5.58 15.17 20.57
CA GLU A 352 5.86 15.82 21.86
C GLU A 352 5.44 17.30 21.82
N THR A 353 5.82 18.00 20.76
CA THR A 353 5.49 19.42 20.55
C THR A 353 3.97 19.66 20.54
N MET A 354 3.24 18.77 19.84
CA MET A 354 1.79 18.81 19.76
C MET A 354 1.14 18.58 21.12
N ALA A 355 1.62 17.59 21.89
CA ALA A 355 1.10 17.32 23.22
C ALA A 355 1.32 18.50 24.18
N GLU A 356 2.52 19.08 24.21
CA GLU A 356 2.83 20.24 25.06
C GLU A 356 1.97 21.46 24.73
N THR A 357 1.72 21.70 23.45
CA THR A 357 0.91 22.84 23.00
C THR A 357 -0.58 22.58 23.23
N PHE A 358 -1.05 21.35 23.02
CA PHE A 358 -2.45 20.96 23.15
C PHE A 358 -2.99 21.20 24.57
N ASP A 359 -2.20 20.91 25.61
CA ASP A 359 -2.55 21.17 27.01
C ASP A 359 -2.89 22.65 27.31
N GLY A 360 -2.40 23.57 26.47
CA GLY A 360 -2.65 25.01 26.59
C GLY A 360 -3.77 25.56 25.71
N ILE A 361 -4.41 24.73 24.86
CA ILE A 361 -5.45 25.17 23.93
C ILE A 361 -6.81 25.21 24.62
N ASP A 362 -7.35 26.41 24.78
CA ASP A 362 -8.70 26.67 25.27
C ASP A 362 -9.67 26.72 24.07
N SER A 363 -9.94 25.57 23.45
CA SER A 363 -10.81 25.45 22.26
C SER A 363 -11.96 24.50 22.50
N GLU A 364 -13.19 25.00 22.47
CA GLU A 364 -14.40 24.18 22.56
C GLU A 364 -14.83 23.69 21.17
N GLY A 365 -14.61 22.40 20.88
CA GLY A 365 -15.17 21.73 19.69
C GLY A 365 -14.49 22.05 18.34
N PRO A 366 -15.00 21.48 17.24
CA PRO A 366 -14.45 21.67 15.89
C PRO A 366 -14.76 23.06 15.32
N ASN A 367 -13.96 23.50 14.35
CA ASN A 367 -14.16 24.78 13.67
C ASN A 367 -15.46 24.85 12.86
N VAL A 368 -16.00 23.69 12.48
CA VAL A 368 -17.23 23.55 11.70
C VAL A 368 -18.12 22.53 12.39
N GLY A 369 -19.40 22.87 12.54
CA GLY A 369 -20.39 21.97 13.09
C GLY A 369 -20.25 21.70 14.58
N THR A 370 -20.95 20.66 15.07
CA THR A 370 -20.94 20.27 16.49
C THR A 370 -20.85 18.76 16.65
N VAL A 371 -20.11 18.30 17.66
CA VAL A 371 -19.96 16.87 17.96
C VAL A 371 -20.82 16.50 19.15
N ASP A 372 -21.60 15.43 19.00
CA ASP A 372 -22.46 14.87 20.02
C ASP A 372 -22.34 13.33 20.01
N GLY A 373 -21.78 12.75 21.06
CA GLY A 373 -21.51 11.32 21.13
C GLY A 373 -20.57 10.85 20.02
N SER A 374 -21.06 10.06 19.07
CA SER A 374 -20.30 9.62 17.87
C SER A 374 -20.87 10.18 16.57
N THR A 375 -21.60 11.30 16.67
CA THR A 375 -22.15 12.00 15.52
C THR A 375 -21.55 13.41 15.45
N TRP A 376 -21.02 13.76 14.29
CA TRP A 376 -20.59 15.12 13.96
C TRP A 376 -21.61 15.74 13.01
N ARG A 377 -22.27 16.80 13.46
CA ARG A 377 -23.30 17.53 12.72
C ARG A 377 -22.65 18.69 11.99
N VAL A 378 -22.61 18.63 10.65
CA VAL A 378 -21.86 19.57 9.79
C VAL A 378 -22.80 20.26 8.81
N PRO A 379 -22.74 21.59 8.65
CA PRO A 379 -23.56 22.28 7.66
C PRO A 379 -23.27 21.83 6.23
N VAL A 380 -24.32 21.74 5.43
CA VAL A 380 -24.26 21.51 3.98
C VAL A 380 -23.86 22.81 3.31
N GLU A 381 -22.75 22.80 2.57
CA GLU A 381 -22.28 23.97 1.85
C GLU A 381 -23.00 24.10 0.50
N SER A 382 -23.08 23.00 -0.26
CA SER A 382 -23.67 22.97 -1.59
C SER A 382 -24.36 21.65 -1.91
N VAL A 383 -25.41 21.73 -2.74
CA VAL A 383 -26.11 20.59 -3.34
C VAL A 383 -26.26 20.85 -4.83
N GLU A 384 -25.72 19.96 -5.66
CA GLU A 384 -25.66 20.13 -7.11
C GLU A 384 -26.08 18.87 -7.86
N ALA A 385 -26.58 19.04 -9.08
CA ALA A 385 -26.96 17.92 -9.93
C ALA A 385 -25.71 17.28 -10.56
N ALA A 386 -25.34 16.08 -10.10
CA ALA A 386 -24.18 15.33 -10.58
C ALA A 386 -24.40 14.55 -11.90
N GLY A 387 -25.55 14.73 -12.56
CA GLY A 387 -25.87 14.02 -13.80
C GLY A 387 -26.44 12.62 -13.58
N THR A 388 -26.18 11.70 -14.52
CA THR A 388 -26.63 10.30 -14.45
C THR A 388 -25.43 9.38 -14.47
N ASP A 389 -25.32 8.54 -13.45
CA ASP A 389 -24.28 7.52 -13.35
C ASP A 389 -24.84 6.23 -12.74
N THR A 390 -24.03 5.19 -12.74
CA THR A 390 -24.32 3.92 -12.07
C THR A 390 -24.23 4.11 -10.57
N VAL A 391 -25.36 3.93 -9.89
CA VAL A 391 -25.46 3.99 -8.43
C VAL A 391 -25.64 2.60 -7.86
N TYR A 392 -25.08 2.39 -6.67
CA TYR A 392 -25.24 1.17 -5.90
C TYR A 392 -26.01 1.49 -4.63
N ASP A 393 -26.89 0.57 -4.22
CA ASP A 393 -27.63 0.67 -2.97
C ASP A 393 -27.51 -0.65 -2.21
N VAL A 394 -27.50 -0.55 -0.89
CA VAL A 394 -27.47 -1.71 0.00
C VAL A 394 -28.75 -1.73 0.80
N THR A 395 -29.24 -2.95 1.09
CA THR A 395 -30.40 -3.11 1.93
C THR A 395 -30.04 -3.87 3.19
N VAL A 396 -29.95 -3.15 4.30
CA VAL A 396 -29.63 -3.72 5.61
C VAL A 396 -30.91 -4.12 6.35
N ALA A 397 -30.91 -5.32 6.94
CA ALA A 397 -32.03 -5.80 7.74
C ALA A 397 -31.99 -5.21 9.16
N GLY A 398 -33.16 -5.02 9.78
CA GLY A 398 -33.25 -4.42 11.12
C GLY A 398 -33.60 -2.94 11.01
N ASP A 399 -32.71 -2.07 11.49
CA ASP A 399 -32.97 -0.63 11.63
C ASP A 399 -32.92 0.13 10.29
N HIS A 400 -32.50 -0.54 9.21
CA HIS A 400 -32.49 0.00 7.83
C HIS A 400 -31.55 1.19 7.63
N GLU A 401 -30.53 1.29 8.47
CA GLU A 401 -29.52 2.36 8.47
C GLU A 401 -28.14 1.78 8.14
N TYR A 402 -27.31 2.57 7.46
CA TYR A 402 -25.90 2.25 7.20
C TYR A 402 -25.07 3.53 7.06
N VAL A 403 -23.76 3.37 7.09
CA VAL A 403 -22.81 4.47 6.90
C VAL A 403 -22.21 4.37 5.50
N ALA A 404 -22.27 5.45 4.72
CA ALA A 404 -21.61 5.58 3.42
C ALA A 404 -20.80 6.88 3.40
N SER A 405 -19.49 6.79 3.16
CA SER A 405 -18.58 7.94 3.22
C SER A 405 -18.71 8.75 4.53
N SER A 406 -18.82 8.05 5.66
CA SER A 406 -19.12 8.60 6.98
C SER A 406 -20.48 9.29 7.13
N VAL A 407 -21.32 9.36 6.09
CA VAL A 407 -22.69 9.90 6.17
C VAL A 407 -23.65 8.82 6.66
N VAL A 408 -24.54 9.18 7.58
CA VAL A 408 -25.61 8.30 8.05
C VAL A 408 -26.73 8.26 6.99
N SER A 409 -26.87 7.10 6.36
CA SER A 409 -27.77 6.83 5.25
C SER A 409 -28.87 5.86 5.66
N HIS A 410 -30.05 6.01 5.05
CA HIS A 410 -31.13 5.05 5.15
C HIS A 410 -31.19 4.17 3.89
N ASN A 411 -31.71 2.95 4.01
CA ASN A 411 -32.02 2.10 2.85
C ASN A 411 -32.83 2.90 1.82
N SER A 412 -32.38 2.91 0.56
CA SER A 412 -33.15 3.62 -0.46
C SER A 412 -34.46 2.85 -0.74
N GLY A 413 -35.58 3.52 -0.53
CA GLY A 413 -36.90 2.97 -0.83
C GLY A 413 -37.07 2.88 -2.34
N GLY A 414 -36.80 1.72 -2.93
CA GLY A 414 -37.12 1.46 -4.33
C GLY A 414 -38.63 1.50 -4.60
N GLY A 415 -39.21 2.71 -4.73
CA GLY A 415 -40.51 3.05 -5.35
C GLY A 415 -41.80 2.37 -4.85
N MET A 416 -41.71 1.34 -4.03
CA MET A 416 -42.83 0.53 -3.55
C MET A 416 -42.36 0.02 -2.19
N GLY A 417 -43.02 0.39 -1.09
CA GLY A 417 -42.63 0.08 0.30
C GLY A 417 -42.55 -1.41 0.66
N TYR A 418 -41.71 -2.15 -0.05
CA TYR A 418 -41.42 -3.56 0.12
C TYR A 418 -39.92 -3.69 0.34
N ALA A 419 -39.59 -4.27 1.48
CA ALA A 419 -38.34 -4.95 1.73
C ALA A 419 -37.92 -5.82 0.53
N PHE A 420 -36.94 -5.38 -0.27
CA PHE A 420 -36.41 -6.16 -1.39
C PHE A 420 -35.92 -7.56 -0.95
N TRP A 421 -35.49 -7.71 0.32
CA TRP A 421 -35.12 -9.00 0.92
C TRP A 421 -36.29 -9.97 1.13
N ARG A 422 -37.55 -9.48 1.15
CA ARG A 422 -38.76 -10.32 1.18
C ARG A 422 -39.20 -10.78 -0.21
N LEU A 423 -38.68 -10.17 -1.28
CA LEU A 423 -39.05 -10.47 -2.66
C LEU A 423 -38.14 -11.52 -3.33
N ARG A 424 -37.03 -11.91 -2.69
CA ARG A 424 -36.27 -13.08 -3.14
C ARG A 424 -36.95 -14.36 -2.64
N PRO A 425 -37.31 -15.32 -3.51
CA PRO A 425 -37.62 -16.66 -3.02
C PRO A 425 -36.40 -17.13 -2.25
N CYS A 426 -36.59 -17.58 -1.01
CA CYS A 426 -35.56 -18.28 -0.26
C CYS A 426 -34.96 -19.33 -1.19
N ALA A 427 -33.75 -19.09 -1.70
CA ALA A 427 -33.02 -20.06 -2.49
C ALA A 427 -32.94 -21.29 -1.60
N SER A 428 -33.49 -22.40 -2.08
CA SER A 428 -33.61 -23.64 -1.35
C SER A 428 -32.26 -23.99 -0.72
N ARG A 429 -32.16 -23.86 0.61
CA ARG A 429 -31.12 -24.53 1.38
C ARG A 429 -31.09 -25.99 0.91
N PRO A 430 -29.93 -26.58 0.55
CA PRO A 430 -29.85 -28.02 0.45
C PRO A 430 -30.27 -28.57 1.82
N ARG A 431 -31.32 -29.41 1.83
CA ARG A 431 -31.82 -30.08 3.03
C ARG A 431 -30.64 -30.79 3.70
N ARG A 432 -30.08 -30.20 4.76
CA ARG A 432 -29.37 -30.98 5.77
C ARG A 432 -30.40 -31.91 6.37
N ALA A 433 -30.15 -33.21 6.25
CA ALA A 433 -30.96 -34.25 6.85
C ALA A 433 -31.12 -33.97 8.35
N SER A 434 -32.33 -33.65 8.76
CA SER A 434 -32.73 -33.64 10.17
C SER A 434 -32.75 -35.08 10.68
N LEU A 435 -31.84 -35.38 11.60
CA LEU A 435 -31.97 -36.54 12.49
C LEU A 435 -33.27 -36.39 13.28
N PRO A 436 -34.15 -37.42 13.33
CA PRO A 436 -35.39 -37.32 14.07
C PRO A 436 -35.08 -37.37 15.57
N LEU A 437 -35.49 -36.31 16.28
CA LEU A 437 -35.69 -36.34 17.72
C LEU A 437 -36.78 -37.38 18.02
N THR A 438 -36.38 -38.45 18.70
CA THR A 438 -37.28 -39.48 19.21
C THR A 438 -38.05 -38.92 20.40
N ASP A 439 -39.33 -38.66 20.19
CA ASP A 439 -40.30 -38.47 21.26
C ASP A 439 -40.60 -39.84 21.87
N SER A 440 -40.16 -40.06 23.11
CA SER A 440 -40.43 -41.27 23.88
C SER A 440 -41.55 -41.01 24.89
N GLY A 441 -42.75 -40.77 24.37
CA GLY A 441 -43.99 -40.95 25.13
C GLY A 441 -44.28 -42.44 25.35
N ARG A 442 -43.91 -42.99 26.51
CA ARG A 442 -44.48 -44.27 27.01
C ARG A 442 -45.78 -43.99 27.75
N SER A 443 -46.86 -44.57 27.25
CA SER A 443 -48.18 -44.66 27.88
C SER A 443 -48.38 -46.04 28.51
N ARG A 444 -48.87 -46.04 29.76
CA ARG A 444 -49.67 -47.06 30.48
C ARG A 444 -49.10 -48.46 30.73
N THR A 445 -48.93 -48.78 32.02
CA THR A 445 -49.90 -49.57 32.81
C THR A 445 -49.85 -49.12 34.26
#